data_AF-A0A968MRB7-F1
#
_entry.id   AF-A0A968MRB7-F1
#
_cell.length_a   1.000
_cell.length_b   1.000
_cell.length_c   1.000
_cell.angle_alpha   90.00
_cell.angle_beta   90.00
_cell.angle_gamma   90.00
#
_symmetry.space_group_name_H-M   'P 1'
#
loop_
_entity.id
_entity.type
_entity.pdbx_description
1 polymer ?
#
loop_
_entity_poly.entity_id
_entity_poly.type
_entity_poly.pdbx_seq_one_letter_code
_entity_poly.pdbx_strand_id
1 'polypeptide(L)'
;MQFKASYLTKKVFDSILELKNNKELKFKTIGLLEFVSTFDVITDLDLKNPKHIPPLLAVTNNIITRGNPTICSYNTSSKLNLISNDFKSEDFFSALHIVDARPDIPKLYKEDLGSNFERAFLNGIPANKKYLIQFFQHQREKKTLTNDGGDNGRVDFSFEAPYYKNVIKNTIYHKEKDLKERSAVIIEVDGKRYHKSQIDDIRDYETARFGHNTKRITEDNYRSDTKI
;
A
#
# COMPACT_ATOMS: atom_id res chain seq x y z
N MET A 1 -10.18 -16.70 -10.76
CA MET A 1 -9.51 -15.42 -11.12
C MET A 1 -8.10 -15.77 -11.59
N GLN A 2 -7.70 -15.43 -12.82
CA GLN A 2 -6.38 -15.78 -13.35
C GLN A 2 -5.35 -14.79 -12.81
N PHE A 3 -4.53 -15.23 -11.85
CA PHE A 3 -3.45 -14.41 -11.32
C PHE A 3 -2.42 -14.15 -12.43
N LYS A 4 -2.22 -12.89 -12.80
CA LYS A 4 -1.17 -12.48 -13.73
C LYS A 4 0.04 -12.07 -12.91
N ALA A 5 1.08 -12.91 -12.91
CA ALA A 5 2.38 -12.49 -12.42
C ALA A 5 2.87 -11.30 -13.26
N SER A 6 3.11 -10.17 -12.60
CA SER A 6 3.73 -9.01 -13.26
C SER A 6 5.21 -9.28 -13.47
N TYR A 7 5.73 -8.95 -14.65
CA TYR A 7 7.15 -9.02 -14.96
C TYR A 7 7.67 -7.62 -15.25
N LEU A 8 8.80 -7.26 -14.66
CA LEU A 8 9.59 -6.11 -15.07
C LEU A 8 10.72 -6.63 -15.97
N THR A 9 11.00 -5.90 -17.04
CA THR A 9 12.20 -6.18 -17.82
C THR A 9 13.41 -5.87 -16.94
N LYS A 10 14.49 -6.63 -17.11
CA LYS A 10 15.72 -6.43 -16.34
C LYS A 10 16.24 -5.00 -16.46
N LYS A 11 16.21 -4.42 -17.67
CA LYS A 11 16.63 -3.04 -17.92
C LYS A 11 15.81 -2.02 -17.11
N VAL A 12 14.48 -2.15 -17.09
CA VAL A 12 13.60 -1.28 -16.29
C VAL A 12 13.87 -1.46 -14.81
N PHE A 13 13.99 -2.70 -14.34
CA PHE A 13 14.30 -2.99 -12.94
C PHE A 13 15.65 -2.40 -12.51
N ASP A 14 16.71 -2.61 -13.30
CA ASP A 14 18.05 -2.09 -13.02
C ASP A 14 18.05 -0.55 -13.03
N SER A 15 17.39 0.08 -14.00
CA SER A 15 17.23 1.54 -14.08
C SER A 15 16.51 2.12 -12.85
N ILE A 16 15.44 1.47 -12.38
CA ILE A 16 14.77 1.88 -11.12
C ILE A 16 15.70 1.66 -9.93
N LEU A 17 16.47 0.56 -9.91
CA LEU A 17 17.38 0.24 -8.82
C LEU A 17 18.48 1.30 -8.64
N GLU A 18 18.93 1.92 -9.73
CA GLU A 18 19.91 3.02 -9.71
C GLU A 18 19.42 4.23 -8.90
N LEU A 19 18.11 4.48 -8.86
CA LEU A 19 17.54 5.57 -8.05
C LEU A 19 17.83 5.39 -6.56
N LYS A 20 18.18 4.17 -6.11
CA LYS A 20 18.58 3.92 -4.72
C LYS A 20 19.87 4.60 -4.31
N ASN A 21 20.69 5.03 -5.27
CA ASN A 21 21.91 5.77 -5.01
C ASN A 21 21.64 7.22 -4.59
N ASN A 22 20.45 7.75 -4.91
CA ASN A 22 19.98 9.03 -4.38
C ASN A 22 19.37 8.81 -2.98
N LYS A 23 19.90 9.53 -1.98
CA LYS A 23 19.44 9.41 -0.57
C LYS A 23 17.95 9.68 -0.39
N GLU A 24 17.38 10.61 -1.15
CA GLU A 24 15.96 10.97 -1.06
C GLU A 24 15.06 9.88 -1.68
N LEU A 25 15.50 9.29 -2.79
CA LEU A 25 14.72 8.28 -3.51
C LEU A 25 14.92 6.87 -2.98
N LYS A 26 16.03 6.58 -2.31
CA LYS A 26 16.38 5.24 -1.81
C LYS A 26 15.23 4.50 -1.15
N PHE A 27 14.59 5.10 -0.16
CA PHE A 27 13.51 4.45 0.58
C PHE A 27 12.17 4.48 -0.17
N LYS A 28 11.94 5.51 -1.01
CA LYS A 28 10.77 5.57 -1.89
C LYS A 28 10.83 4.44 -2.93
N THR A 29 11.96 4.26 -3.61
CA THR A 29 12.20 3.20 -4.59
C THR A 29 12.05 1.80 -3.99
N ILE A 30 12.68 1.55 -2.83
CA ILE A 30 12.53 0.26 -2.15
C ILE A 30 11.07 0.01 -1.78
N GLY A 31 10.38 1.02 -1.24
CA GLY A 31 8.98 0.91 -0.86
C GLY A 31 8.08 0.61 -2.05
N LEU A 32 8.29 1.31 -3.17
CA LEU A 32 7.46 1.16 -4.36
C LEU A 32 7.62 -0.21 -4.98
N LEU A 33 8.87 -0.69 -5.12
CA LEU A 33 9.15 -2.05 -5.61
C LEU A 33 8.51 -3.11 -4.72
N GLU A 34 8.59 -2.96 -3.40
CA GLU A 34 7.93 -3.87 -2.46
C GLU A 34 6.40 -3.80 -2.60
N PHE A 35 5.83 -2.60 -2.70
CA PHE A 35 4.39 -2.39 -2.86
C PHE A 35 3.84 -3.06 -4.13
N VAL A 36 4.50 -2.92 -5.27
CA VAL A 36 4.05 -3.54 -6.54
C VAL A 36 4.33 -5.05 -6.61
N SER A 37 5.17 -5.58 -5.71
CA SER A 37 5.55 -7.00 -5.68
C SER A 37 4.76 -7.79 -4.62
N THR A 38 4.09 -7.10 -3.69
CA THR A 38 3.24 -7.73 -2.67
C THR A 38 1.81 -7.81 -3.19
N PHE A 39 1.22 -9.01 -3.08
CA PHE A 39 -0.17 -9.25 -3.41
C PHE A 39 -0.79 -10.13 -2.33
N ASP A 40 -1.98 -9.77 -1.87
CA ASP A 40 -2.74 -10.59 -0.94
C ASP A 40 -3.33 -11.78 -1.70
N VAL A 41 -3.01 -12.99 -1.25
CA VAL A 41 -3.57 -14.23 -1.80
C VAL A 41 -4.60 -14.76 -0.81
N ILE A 42 -5.88 -14.63 -1.17
CA ILE A 42 -6.93 -15.41 -0.53
C ILE A 42 -6.97 -16.76 -1.25
N THR A 43 -6.71 -17.83 -0.51
CA THR A 43 -6.73 -19.18 -1.05
C THR A 43 -7.34 -20.15 -0.05
N ASP A 44 -8.17 -21.05 -0.54
CA ASP A 44 -8.70 -22.19 0.23
C ASP A 44 -7.68 -23.34 0.31
N LEU A 45 -6.50 -23.16 -0.28
CA LEU A 45 -5.41 -24.13 -0.22
C LEU A 45 -4.72 -24.06 1.16
N ASP A 46 -4.53 -25.23 1.78
CA ASP A 46 -3.69 -25.35 2.98
C ASP A 46 -2.23 -25.02 2.62
N LEU A 47 -1.78 -23.82 2.99
CA LEU A 47 -0.41 -23.34 2.76
C LEU A 47 0.60 -23.88 3.79
N LYS A 48 0.21 -24.82 4.66
CA LYS A 48 1.18 -25.47 5.55
C LYS A 48 2.23 -26.20 4.74
N ASN A 49 3.49 -26.06 5.16
CA ASN A 49 4.58 -26.78 4.54
C ASN A 49 4.34 -28.29 4.67
N PRO A 50 4.32 -29.05 3.55
CA PRO A 50 4.21 -30.50 3.63
C PRO A 50 5.48 -31.06 4.28
N LYS A 51 5.35 -32.19 5.02
CA LYS A 51 6.50 -32.86 5.67
C LYS A 51 7.60 -33.25 4.68
N HIS A 52 7.23 -33.52 3.43
CA HIS A 52 8.14 -33.65 2.30
C HIS A 52 7.75 -32.63 1.23
N ILE A 53 8.68 -31.75 0.88
CA ILE A 53 8.49 -30.78 -0.20
C ILE A 53 9.05 -31.41 -1.49
N PRO A 54 8.21 -31.66 -2.51
CA PRO A 54 8.69 -32.09 -3.82
C PRO A 54 9.67 -31.05 -4.39
N PRO A 55 10.87 -31.42 -4.85
CA PRO A 55 11.87 -30.47 -5.34
C PRO A 55 11.32 -29.54 -6.44
N LEU A 56 10.44 -30.05 -7.31
CA LEU A 56 9.80 -29.26 -8.35
C LEU A 56 8.87 -28.17 -7.79
N LEU A 57 8.14 -28.46 -6.71
CA LEU A 57 7.30 -27.47 -6.02
C LEU A 57 8.15 -26.46 -5.25
N ALA A 58 9.29 -26.87 -4.68
CA ALA A 58 10.24 -25.93 -4.07
C ALA A 58 10.83 -24.96 -5.10
N VAL A 59 11.18 -25.46 -6.29
CA VAL A 59 11.68 -24.63 -7.40
C VAL A 59 10.58 -23.70 -7.92
N THR A 60 9.37 -24.21 -8.14
CA THR A 60 8.22 -23.43 -8.60
C THR A 60 7.84 -22.35 -7.58
N ASN A 61 7.82 -22.70 -6.29
CA ASN A 61 7.63 -21.75 -5.20
C ASN A 61 8.73 -20.70 -5.21
N ASN A 62 10.00 -21.08 -5.35
CA ASN A 62 11.10 -20.10 -5.49
C ASN A 62 10.94 -19.19 -6.72
N ILE A 63 10.37 -19.67 -7.82
CA ILE A 63 10.10 -18.84 -9.02
C ILE A 63 8.95 -17.86 -8.75
N ILE A 64 7.92 -18.27 -8.01
CA ILE A 64 6.72 -17.47 -7.72
C ILE A 64 6.92 -16.50 -6.55
N THR A 65 7.60 -16.93 -5.48
CA THR A 65 7.68 -16.23 -4.19
C THR A 65 8.99 -15.50 -3.96
N ARG A 66 10.06 -15.75 -4.73
CA ARG A 66 11.18 -14.81 -4.75
C ARG A 66 10.68 -13.59 -5.50
N GLY A 67 10.19 -12.59 -4.74
CA GLY A 67 9.61 -11.32 -5.20
C GLY A 67 10.51 -10.43 -6.07
N ASN A 68 11.40 -11.02 -6.86
CA ASN A 68 11.90 -10.40 -8.07
C ASN A 68 10.85 -10.63 -9.17
N PRO A 69 10.47 -9.58 -9.92
CA PRO A 69 9.64 -9.75 -11.10
C PRO A 69 10.22 -10.85 -11.99
N THR A 70 9.40 -11.81 -12.39
CA THR A 70 9.83 -12.91 -13.27
C THR A 70 10.53 -12.31 -14.49
N ILE A 71 11.77 -12.72 -14.78
CA ILE A 71 12.52 -12.14 -15.90
C ILE A 71 11.76 -12.42 -17.20
N CYS A 72 11.48 -11.35 -17.95
CA CYS A 72 10.80 -11.41 -19.24
C CYS A 72 11.57 -12.29 -20.25
N SER A 73 10.86 -13.02 -21.12
CA SER A 73 11.51 -13.83 -22.18
C SER A 73 12.46 -12.98 -23.03
N TYR A 74 13.53 -13.57 -23.57
CA TYR A 74 14.51 -12.83 -24.37
C TYR A 74 13.85 -12.04 -25.52
N ASN A 75 12.94 -12.66 -26.28
CA ASN A 75 12.27 -12.02 -27.41
C ASN A 75 11.41 -10.83 -26.98
N THR A 76 10.68 -10.97 -25.88
CA THR A 76 9.86 -9.89 -25.32
C THR A 76 10.74 -8.80 -24.72
N SER A 77 11.83 -9.16 -24.03
CA SER A 77 12.79 -8.21 -23.48
C SER A 77 13.48 -7.40 -24.58
N SER A 78 13.88 -8.00 -25.69
CA SER A 78 14.52 -7.31 -26.80
C SER A 78 13.59 -6.28 -27.45
N LYS A 79 12.32 -6.63 -27.66
CA LYS A 79 11.32 -5.68 -28.18
C LYS A 79 11.06 -4.53 -27.20
N LEU A 80 10.92 -4.83 -25.91
CA LEU A 80 10.68 -3.81 -24.89
C LEU A 80 11.89 -2.89 -24.69
N ASN A 81 13.11 -3.42 -24.77
CA ASN A 81 14.34 -2.64 -24.63
C ASN A 81 14.48 -1.56 -25.71
N LEU A 82 14.04 -1.83 -26.94
CA LEU A 82 14.03 -0.86 -28.03
C LEU A 82 13.14 0.34 -27.70
N ILE A 83 11.96 0.08 -27.14
CA ILE A 83 10.99 1.11 -26.73
C ILE A 83 11.51 1.86 -25.49
N SER A 84 12.21 1.16 -24.60
CA SER A 84 12.62 1.69 -23.31
C SER A 84 13.89 2.55 -23.35
N ASN A 85 14.48 2.79 -24.53
CA ASN A 85 15.71 3.57 -24.68
C ASN A 85 15.52 5.08 -24.45
N ASP A 86 14.34 5.61 -24.74
CA ASP A 86 14.07 7.05 -24.64
C ASP A 86 13.59 7.48 -23.25
N PHE A 87 13.38 6.53 -22.34
CA PHE A 87 12.88 6.77 -20.99
C PHE A 87 14.00 6.78 -19.96
N LYS A 88 13.87 7.66 -18.98
CA LYS A 88 14.75 7.79 -17.82
C LYS A 88 14.23 6.97 -16.64
N SER A 89 15.09 6.78 -15.64
CA SER A 89 14.75 6.07 -14.41
C SER A 89 13.53 6.68 -13.69
N GLU A 90 13.38 8.00 -13.73
CA GLU A 90 12.24 8.72 -13.16
C GLU A 90 10.92 8.47 -13.90
N ASP A 91 10.98 8.23 -15.22
CA ASP A 91 9.80 7.90 -16.01
C ASP A 91 9.27 6.52 -15.60
N PHE A 92 10.16 5.54 -15.45
CA PHE A 92 9.80 4.21 -14.96
C PHE A 92 9.30 4.25 -13.52
N PHE A 93 9.94 5.04 -12.65
CA PHE A 93 9.49 5.25 -11.29
C PHE A 93 8.06 5.82 -11.26
N SER A 94 7.77 6.82 -12.09
CA SER A 94 6.44 7.41 -12.20
C SER A 94 5.41 6.41 -12.70
N ALA A 95 5.75 5.62 -13.73
CA ALA A 95 4.87 4.61 -14.32
C ALA A 95 4.51 3.45 -13.35
N LEU A 96 5.33 3.20 -12.32
CA LEU A 96 5.04 2.17 -11.31
C LEU A 96 3.97 2.58 -10.28
N HIS A 97 3.46 3.82 -10.33
CA HIS A 97 2.30 4.23 -9.55
C HIS A 97 1.04 3.77 -10.28
N ILE A 98 0.59 2.55 -9.96
CA ILE A 98 -0.56 1.92 -10.60
C ILE A 98 -1.83 2.63 -10.13
N VAL A 99 -2.28 3.62 -10.91
CA VAL A 99 -3.51 4.39 -10.67
C VAL A 99 -4.34 4.36 -11.93
N ASP A 100 -5.56 3.83 -11.86
CA ASP A 100 -6.50 3.90 -12.97
C ASP A 100 -7.17 5.28 -13.00
N ALA A 101 -6.69 6.16 -13.87
CA ALA A 101 -7.24 7.50 -14.03
C ALA A 101 -8.46 7.55 -14.98
N ARG A 102 -8.93 6.40 -15.50
CA ARG A 102 -10.09 6.37 -16.38
C ARG A 102 -11.35 6.83 -15.63
N PRO A 103 -12.29 7.50 -16.30
CA PRO A 103 -13.49 8.05 -15.65
C PRO A 103 -14.49 6.97 -15.19
N ASP A 104 -14.44 5.77 -15.79
CA ASP A 104 -15.36 4.65 -15.58
C ASP A 104 -14.78 3.57 -14.64
N ILE A 105 -14.18 4.00 -13.54
CA ILE A 105 -13.60 3.07 -12.54
C ILE A 105 -14.72 2.13 -12.04
N PRO A 106 -14.52 0.80 -12.12
CA PRO A 106 -15.47 -0.15 -11.56
C PRO A 106 -15.78 0.19 -10.11
N LYS A 107 -17.03 -0.02 -9.66
CA LYS A 107 -17.36 0.11 -8.23
C LYS A 107 -16.45 -0.81 -7.41
N LEU A 108 -15.50 -0.20 -6.69
CA LEU A 108 -14.49 -0.90 -5.91
C LEU A 108 -15.10 -1.52 -4.64
N TYR A 109 -15.98 -0.79 -3.95
CA TYR A 109 -16.65 -1.28 -2.75
C TYR A 109 -18.09 -1.64 -3.10
N LYS A 110 -18.37 -2.93 -3.18
CA LYS A 110 -19.72 -3.42 -3.48
C LYS A 110 -20.50 -3.74 -2.21
N GLU A 111 -19.86 -4.26 -1.16
CA GLU A 111 -20.60 -4.84 -0.01
C GLU A 111 -19.99 -4.56 1.38
N ASP A 112 -18.80 -3.94 1.49
CA ASP A 112 -18.01 -3.94 2.75
C ASP A 112 -17.83 -2.56 3.43
N LEU A 113 -18.77 -1.62 3.26
CA LEU A 113 -18.76 -0.36 4.02
C LEU A 113 -19.57 -0.51 5.32
N GLY A 114 -19.02 -0.07 6.44
CA GLY A 114 -19.57 -0.25 7.78
C GLY A 114 -20.83 0.59 8.05
N SER A 115 -21.02 1.67 7.28
CA SER A 115 -22.12 2.60 7.49
C SER A 115 -22.59 3.33 6.21
N ASN A 116 -23.80 3.88 6.28
CA ASN A 116 -24.29 4.80 5.24
C ASN A 116 -23.48 6.10 5.17
N PHE A 117 -22.82 6.49 6.27
CA PHE A 117 -22.03 7.71 6.33
C PHE A 117 -20.69 7.54 5.60
N GLU A 118 -20.01 6.40 5.75
CA GLU A 118 -18.86 6.00 4.91
C GLU A 118 -19.21 6.00 3.42
N ARG A 119 -20.40 5.47 3.07
CA ARG A 119 -20.89 5.50 1.68
C ARG A 119 -21.12 6.92 1.18
N ALA A 120 -21.67 7.80 2.02
CA ALA A 120 -21.87 9.21 1.68
C ALA A 120 -20.53 9.93 1.47
N PHE A 121 -19.53 9.68 2.31
CA PHE A 121 -18.18 10.22 2.16
C PHE A 121 -17.58 9.87 0.80
N LEU A 122 -17.58 8.59 0.41
CA LEU A 122 -17.06 8.15 -0.89
C LEU A 122 -17.83 8.72 -2.08
N ASN A 123 -19.15 8.89 -1.93
CA ASN A 123 -19.99 9.52 -2.95
C ASN A 123 -19.76 11.03 -3.05
N GLY A 124 -19.36 11.69 -1.97
CA GLY A 124 -19.03 13.11 -1.93
C GLY A 124 -17.72 13.48 -2.62
N ILE A 125 -16.87 12.51 -2.95
CA ILE A 125 -15.63 12.74 -3.72
C ILE A 125 -15.99 13.24 -5.13
N PRO A 126 -15.47 14.41 -5.55
CA PRO A 126 -15.75 14.97 -6.88
C PRO A 126 -15.40 14.02 -8.02
N ALA A 127 -16.17 14.09 -9.11
CA ALA A 127 -15.99 13.20 -10.27
C ALA A 127 -14.56 13.26 -10.86
N ASN A 128 -13.96 14.46 -10.94
CA ASN A 128 -12.59 14.65 -11.41
C ASN A 128 -11.50 14.13 -10.44
N LYS A 129 -11.88 13.76 -9.21
CA LYS A 129 -11.00 13.18 -8.18
C LYS A 129 -11.42 11.74 -7.83
N LYS A 130 -12.33 11.12 -8.58
CA LYS A 130 -12.90 9.81 -8.25
C LYS A 130 -11.85 8.69 -8.24
N TYR A 131 -10.76 8.87 -8.97
CA TYR A 131 -9.60 7.96 -8.94
C TYR A 131 -8.98 7.80 -7.56
N LEU A 132 -9.13 8.78 -6.66
CA LEU A 132 -8.60 8.72 -5.29
C LEU A 132 -9.18 7.57 -4.48
N ILE A 133 -10.37 7.09 -4.84
CA ILE A 133 -11.02 5.97 -4.16
C ILE A 133 -10.14 4.70 -4.20
N GLN A 134 -9.34 4.51 -5.26
CA GLN A 134 -8.42 3.37 -5.37
C GLN A 134 -7.38 3.30 -4.25
N PHE A 135 -7.12 4.42 -3.57
CA PHE A 135 -6.13 4.49 -2.50
C PHE A 135 -6.68 4.11 -1.13
N PHE A 136 -8.00 4.06 -0.97
CA PHE A 136 -8.59 3.76 0.33
C PHE A 136 -8.75 2.25 0.54
N GLN A 137 -8.09 1.75 1.58
CA GLN A 137 -8.35 0.46 2.19
C GLN A 137 -9.46 0.65 3.22
N HIS A 138 -10.65 0.13 2.94
CA HIS A 138 -11.77 0.19 3.88
C HIS A 138 -11.62 -0.86 4.98
N GLN A 139 -12.10 -0.56 6.18
CA GLN A 139 -12.26 -1.52 7.28
C GLN A 139 -10.95 -2.27 7.65
N ARG A 140 -9.80 -1.59 7.54
CA ARG A 140 -8.48 -2.17 7.83
C ARG A 140 -8.35 -2.47 9.32
N GLU A 141 -7.84 -3.65 9.65
CA GLU A 141 -7.62 -4.04 11.04
C GLU A 141 -6.50 -3.23 11.68
N LYS A 142 -6.76 -2.65 12.85
CA LYS A 142 -5.85 -1.74 13.55
C LYS A 142 -4.52 -2.42 13.92
N LYS A 143 -4.53 -3.72 14.23
CA LYS A 143 -3.31 -4.52 14.47
C LYS A 143 -2.27 -4.43 13.35
N THR A 144 -2.71 -4.18 12.10
CA THR A 144 -1.82 -4.01 10.94
C THR A 144 -1.18 -2.62 10.85
N LEU A 145 -1.58 -1.70 11.72
CA LEU A 145 -1.09 -0.33 11.87
C LEU A 145 -0.28 -0.16 13.16
N THR A 146 -0.62 -0.91 14.21
CA THR A 146 0.05 -0.82 15.52
C THR A 146 1.00 -1.97 15.83
N ASN A 147 1.08 -3.00 14.96
CA ASN A 147 1.81 -4.24 15.23
C ASN A 147 1.45 -4.89 16.59
N ASP A 148 0.28 -4.57 17.15
CA ASP A 148 -0.23 -5.15 18.39
C ASP A 148 -1.31 -6.19 18.08
N GLY A 149 -1.04 -7.46 18.41
CA GLY A 149 -1.98 -8.56 18.21
C GLY A 149 -3.25 -8.45 19.08
N GLY A 150 -3.25 -7.62 20.12
CA GLY A 150 -4.41 -7.35 20.97
C GLY A 150 -5.39 -6.32 20.42
N ASP A 151 -5.02 -5.59 19.36
CA ASP A 151 -5.84 -4.53 18.77
C ASP A 151 -6.95 -5.11 17.87
N ASN A 152 -8.12 -5.38 18.47
CA ASN A 152 -9.29 -5.94 17.78
C ASN A 152 -10.14 -4.89 17.02
N GLY A 153 -9.67 -3.64 16.94
CA GLY A 153 -10.37 -2.55 16.25
C GLY A 153 -10.17 -2.54 14.73
N ARG A 154 -11.03 -1.80 14.04
CA ARG A 154 -10.88 -1.44 12.62
C ARG A 154 -10.95 0.07 12.46
N VAL A 155 -10.34 0.55 11.39
CA VAL A 155 -10.47 1.94 10.92
C VAL A 155 -11.37 1.98 9.70
N ASP A 156 -12.14 3.05 9.54
CA ASP A 156 -13.11 3.14 8.43
C ASP A 156 -12.42 3.12 7.07
N PHE A 157 -11.44 4.01 6.89
CA PHE A 157 -10.57 4.02 5.73
C PHE A 157 -9.12 4.27 6.13
N SER A 158 -8.21 3.73 5.33
CA SER A 158 -6.79 4.04 5.44
C SER A 158 -6.15 4.13 4.06
N PHE A 159 -5.12 4.95 3.92
CA PHE A 159 -4.27 5.01 2.76
C PHE A 159 -2.82 4.88 3.22
N GLU A 160 -2.15 3.83 2.79
CA GLU A 160 -0.72 3.66 3.01
C GLU A 160 0.03 4.08 1.76
N ALA A 161 0.91 5.07 1.88
CA ALA A 161 1.75 5.46 0.77
C ALA A 161 2.65 4.27 0.35
N PRO A 162 2.91 4.08 -0.96
CA PRO A 162 3.73 2.97 -1.44
C PRO A 162 5.23 3.19 -1.17
N TYR A 163 5.60 4.02 -0.19
CA TYR A 163 6.97 4.43 0.07
C TYR A 163 7.34 4.19 1.52
N TYR A 164 8.63 3.97 1.75
CA TYR A 164 9.21 4.12 3.08
C TYR A 164 9.68 5.55 3.31
N LYS A 165 9.53 6.00 4.55
CA LYS A 165 10.20 7.18 5.11
C LYS A 165 11.48 6.74 5.80
N ASN A 166 12.50 7.57 5.74
CA ASN A 166 13.65 7.41 6.62
C ASN A 166 13.32 7.99 7.98
N VAL A 167 13.52 7.21 9.04
CA VAL A 167 13.32 7.64 10.41
C VAL A 167 14.54 7.26 11.23
N ILE A 168 15.16 8.26 11.84
CA ILE A 168 16.28 8.05 12.75
C ILE A 168 15.70 7.78 14.13
N LYS A 169 15.97 6.59 14.68
CA LYS A 169 15.58 6.25 16.05
C LYS A 169 16.81 5.92 16.88
N ASN A 170 16.78 6.32 18.15
CA ASN A 170 17.75 5.88 19.13
C ASN A 170 17.43 4.45 19.56
N THR A 171 18.42 3.58 19.44
CA THR A 171 18.34 2.21 19.94
C THR A 171 18.44 2.19 21.47
N ILE A 172 18.09 1.04 22.08
CA ILE A 172 18.29 0.79 23.51
C ILE A 172 19.74 0.93 23.97
N TYR A 173 20.69 0.98 23.03
CA TYR A 173 22.12 1.17 23.28
C TYR A 173 22.60 2.60 23.00
N HIS A 174 21.69 3.58 22.93
CA HIS A 174 21.98 4.99 22.65
C HIS A 174 22.76 5.22 21.36
N LYS A 175 22.59 4.33 20.38
CA LYS A 175 23.10 4.53 19.02
C LYS A 175 21.95 4.91 18.10
N GLU A 176 22.16 5.95 17.31
CA GLU A 176 21.26 6.32 16.22
C GLU A 176 21.29 5.24 15.13
N LYS A 177 20.11 4.92 14.61
CA LYS A 177 19.95 4.00 13.48
C LYS A 177 18.92 4.53 12.51
N ASP A 178 19.29 4.57 11.23
CA ASP A 178 18.35 4.77 10.13
C ASP A 178 17.42 3.56 10.03
N LEU A 179 16.12 3.81 10.16
CA LEU A 179 15.07 2.82 9.99
C LEU A 179 14.17 3.24 8.83
N LYS A 180 13.69 2.24 8.10
CA LYS A 180 12.62 2.43 7.12
C LYS A 180 11.28 2.24 7.84
N GLU A 181 10.39 3.22 7.74
CA GLU A 181 9.06 3.19 8.33
C GLU A 181 8.00 3.48 7.28
N ARG A 182 6.87 2.77 7.32
CA ARG A 182 5.70 3.08 6.48
C ARG A 182 4.80 4.05 7.21
N SER A 183 4.09 4.90 6.47
CA SER A 183 3.09 5.78 7.05
C SER A 183 1.76 5.62 6.34
N ALA A 184 0.71 5.44 7.13
CA ALA A 184 -0.66 5.49 6.67
C ALA A 184 -1.33 6.81 7.09
N VAL A 185 -2.23 7.29 6.24
CA VAL A 185 -3.27 8.25 6.61
C VAL A 185 -4.50 7.44 6.95
N ILE A 186 -5.02 7.61 8.16
CA ILE A 186 -6.25 6.98 8.65
C ILE A 186 -7.35 8.02 8.52
N ILE A 187 -8.50 7.63 7.97
CA ILE A 187 -9.68 8.48 7.85
C ILE A 187 -10.80 7.77 8.61
N GLU A 188 -11.21 8.36 9.73
CA GLU A 188 -12.36 7.89 10.53
C GLU A 188 -13.56 8.79 10.18
N VAL A 189 -14.68 8.17 9.80
CA VAL A 189 -15.90 8.82 9.34
C VAL A 189 -16.93 8.68 10.45
N ASP A 190 -16.75 9.49 11.49
CA ASP A 190 -17.47 9.38 12.75
C ASP A 190 -18.90 9.96 12.66
N GLY A 191 -19.90 9.09 12.85
CA GLY A 191 -21.29 9.52 13.01
C GLY A 191 -21.58 10.04 14.43
N LYS A 192 -22.54 10.97 14.56
CA LYS A 192 -22.91 11.69 15.80
C LYS A 192 -23.02 10.87 17.10
N ARG A 193 -23.32 9.57 17.01
CA ARG A 193 -23.60 8.70 18.16
C ARG A 193 -22.36 8.09 18.81
N TYR A 194 -21.16 8.23 18.23
CA TYR A 194 -19.99 7.45 18.61
C TYR A 194 -18.81 8.26 19.19
N HIS A 195 -18.94 9.58 19.38
CA HIS A 195 -17.88 10.39 19.97
C HIS A 195 -17.66 10.08 21.46
N LYS A 196 -16.66 9.25 21.75
CA LYS A 196 -16.08 9.11 23.10
C LYS A 196 -14.62 9.60 23.02
N SER A 197 -14.45 10.92 23.15
CA SER A 197 -13.17 11.62 22.94
C SER A 197 -11.95 10.93 23.54
N GLN A 198 -12.05 10.43 24.78
CA GLN A 198 -10.90 9.80 25.44
C GLN A 198 -10.42 8.49 24.79
N ILE A 199 -11.34 7.66 24.28
CA ILE A 199 -10.96 6.40 23.62
C ILE A 199 -10.35 6.70 22.24
N ASP A 200 -10.93 7.69 21.55
CA ASP A 200 -10.46 8.16 20.26
C ASP A 200 -9.05 8.77 20.34
N ASP A 201 -8.79 9.59 21.35
CA ASP A 201 -7.48 10.20 21.59
C ASP A 201 -6.40 9.15 21.86
N ILE A 202 -6.71 8.11 22.65
CA ILE A 202 -5.77 7.01 22.93
C ILE A 202 -5.46 6.24 21.64
N ARG A 203 -6.48 5.94 20.83
CA ARG A 203 -6.32 5.22 19.55
C ARG A 203 -5.46 6.03 18.57
N ASP A 204 -5.71 7.33 18.46
CA ASP A 204 -4.98 8.22 17.57
C ASP A 204 -3.52 8.37 18.05
N TYR A 205 -3.31 8.46 19.36
CA TYR A 205 -1.98 8.46 19.95
C TYR A 205 -1.20 7.19 19.65
N GLU A 206 -1.82 6.01 19.80
CA GLU A 206 -1.17 4.72 19.52
C GLU A 206 -0.75 4.61 18.06
N THR A 207 -1.63 4.88 17.12
CA THR A 207 -1.31 4.83 15.69
C THR A 207 -0.28 5.89 15.28
N ALA A 208 -0.30 7.07 15.91
CA ALA A 208 0.69 8.12 15.70
C ALA A 208 2.11 7.71 16.13
N ARG A 209 2.25 6.86 17.16
CA ARG A 209 3.58 6.32 17.56
C ARG A 209 4.22 5.44 16.48
N PHE A 210 3.43 4.93 15.54
CA PHE A 210 3.88 4.20 14.36
C PHE A 210 4.00 5.08 13.10
N GLY A 211 3.94 6.42 13.28
CA GLY A 211 4.13 7.38 12.20
C GLY A 211 2.90 7.56 11.29
N HIS A 212 1.72 7.13 11.75
CA HIS A 212 0.46 7.30 11.04
C HIS A 212 -0.21 8.63 11.41
N ASN A 213 -1.12 9.11 10.56
CA ASN A 213 -1.85 10.35 10.76
C ASN A 213 -3.34 10.09 10.65
N THR A 214 -4.10 10.37 11.70
CA THR A 214 -5.56 10.23 11.70
C THR A 214 -6.24 11.55 11.34
N LYS A 215 -7.19 11.48 10.41
CA LYS A 215 -8.12 12.55 10.05
C LYS A 215 -9.53 12.08 10.35
N ARG A 216 -10.24 12.84 11.18
CA ARG A 216 -11.62 12.56 11.53
C ARG A 216 -12.54 13.46 10.72
N ILE A 217 -13.54 12.87 10.09
CA ILE A 217 -14.59 13.58 9.36
C ILE A 217 -15.86 13.42 10.19
N THR A 218 -16.29 14.51 10.77
CA THR A 218 -17.48 14.53 11.64
C THR A 218 -18.71 14.99 10.87
N GLU A 219 -19.87 14.46 11.21
CA GLU A 219 -21.12 14.81 10.52
C GLU A 219 -21.44 16.32 10.58
N ASP A 220 -21.11 16.99 11.70
CA ASP A 220 -21.39 18.41 11.90
C ASP A 220 -20.42 19.34 11.14
N ASN A 221 -19.21 18.87 10.86
CA ASN A 221 -18.16 19.65 10.20
C ASN A 221 -17.78 19.10 8.81
N TYR A 222 -18.59 18.21 8.23
CA TYR A 222 -18.29 17.52 6.97
C TYR A 222 -17.73 18.47 5.88
N ARG A 223 -18.35 19.64 5.68
CA ARG A 223 -17.91 20.61 4.67
C ARG A 223 -16.54 21.24 4.93
N SER A 224 -16.14 21.43 6.19
CA SER A 224 -14.79 21.89 6.53
C SER A 224 -13.78 20.75 6.49
N ASP A 225 -14.18 19.58 6.99
CA ASP A 225 -13.32 18.41 7.17
C ASP A 225 -12.94 17.78 5.82
N THR A 226 -13.78 17.93 4.79
CA THR A 226 -13.54 17.41 3.44
C THR A 226 -12.90 18.41 2.46
N LYS A 227 -12.42 19.58 2.92
CA LYS A 227 -11.69 20.50 2.03
C LYS A 227 -10.31 19.92 1.72
N ILE A 228 -10.16 19.44 0.49
CA ILE A 228 -8.89 18.95 -0.12
C ILE A 228 -8.24 20.07 -0.92
#